data_AF-A0A934K7P4-F1
#
_entry.id   AF-A0A934K7P4-F1
#
_cell.length_a   1.000
_cell.length_b   1.000
_cell.length_c   1.000
_cell.angle_alpha   90.00
_cell.angle_beta   90.00
_cell.angle_gamma   90.00
#
_symmetry.space_group_name_H-M   'P 1'
#
loop_
_entity.id
_entity.type
_entity.pdbx_description
1 polymer ?
#
loop_
_entity_poly.entity_id
_entity_poly.type
_entity_poly.pdbx_seq_one_letter_code
_entity_poly.pdbx_strand_id
1 'polypeptide(L)'
;MIEEACVAIETVEARDRRLREAKYARRNRMRYIDHLLNELEMLNLAERRDVPNRLSTALDRLLTDCESVGEAARPATVVEAMDLLYEIQDGLMFTSPEDD
;
A
#
# COMPACT_ATOMS: atom_id res chain seq x y z
N MET A 1 -1.71 -37.20 -23.54
CA MET A 1 -2.51 -35.99 -23.85
C MET A 1 -3.51 -35.59 -22.75
N ILE A 2 -3.61 -36.30 -21.61
CA ILE A 2 -4.40 -35.83 -20.44
C ILE A 2 -3.50 -35.13 -19.41
N GLU A 3 -2.26 -35.58 -19.25
CA GLU A 3 -1.30 -35.00 -18.29
C GLU A 3 -0.93 -33.54 -18.59
N GLU A 4 -0.78 -33.15 -19.87
CA GLU A 4 -0.50 -31.76 -20.26
C GLU A 4 -1.67 -30.80 -19.91
N ALA A 5 -2.92 -31.27 -19.98
CA ALA A 5 -4.08 -30.46 -19.65
C ALA A 5 -4.22 -30.23 -18.14
N CYS A 6 -3.89 -31.23 -17.31
CA CYS A 6 -3.92 -31.09 -15.85
C CYS A 6 -2.86 -30.10 -15.33
N VAL A 7 -1.63 -30.15 -15.86
CA VAL A 7 -0.56 -29.20 -15.51
C VAL A 7 -0.91 -27.77 -15.97
N ALA A 8 -1.53 -27.63 -17.14
CA ALA A 8 -2.01 -26.34 -17.64
C ALA A 8 -3.14 -25.75 -16.75
N ILE A 9 -4.02 -26.57 -16.19
CA ILE A 9 -5.09 -26.11 -15.30
C ILE A 9 -4.54 -25.70 -13.93
N GLU A 10 -3.65 -26.51 -13.33
CA GLU A 10 -3.03 -26.17 -12.04
C GLU A 10 -2.21 -24.87 -12.11
N THR A 11 -1.51 -24.63 -13.22
CA THR A 11 -0.75 -23.39 -13.43
C THR A 11 -1.64 -22.17 -13.62
N VAL A 12 -2.78 -22.31 -14.31
CA VAL A 12 -3.79 -21.25 -14.45
C VAL A 12 -4.44 -20.94 -13.09
N GLU A 13 -4.84 -21.95 -12.31
CA GLU A 13 -5.44 -21.75 -10.99
C GLU A 13 -4.46 -21.12 -9.98
N ALA A 14 -3.18 -21.49 -10.04
CA ALA A 14 -2.13 -20.89 -9.22
C ALA A 14 -1.88 -19.42 -9.59
N ARG A 15 -1.87 -19.07 -10.88
CA ARG A 15 -1.78 -17.68 -11.35
C ARG A 15 -2.98 -16.86 -10.90
N ASP A 16 -4.19 -17.39 -11.03
CA ASP A 16 -5.43 -16.74 -10.61
C ASP A 16 -5.51 -16.54 -9.09
N ARG A 17 -4.96 -17.46 -8.32
CA ARG A 17 -4.84 -17.34 -6.86
C ARG A 17 -3.85 -16.25 -6.48
N ARG A 18 -2.66 -16.23 -7.09
CA ARG A 18 -1.65 -15.19 -6.88
C ARG A 18 -2.17 -13.79 -7.25
N LEU A 19 -2.88 -13.67 -8.36
CA LEU A 19 -3.51 -12.42 -8.78
C LEU A 19 -4.58 -11.97 -7.78
N ARG A 20 -5.42 -12.89 -7.28
CA ARG A 20 -6.41 -12.57 -6.24
C ARG A 20 -5.75 -12.16 -4.93
N GLU A 21 -4.74 -12.88 -4.47
CA GLU A 21 -3.99 -12.57 -3.25
C GLU A 21 -3.31 -11.20 -3.36
N ALA A 22 -2.64 -10.91 -4.48
CA ALA A 22 -2.04 -9.61 -4.75
C ALA A 22 -3.09 -8.49 -4.80
N LYS A 23 -4.24 -8.73 -5.43
CA LYS A 23 -5.36 -7.77 -5.49
C LYS A 23 -5.94 -7.49 -4.10
N TYR A 24 -6.15 -8.52 -3.28
CA TYR A 24 -6.64 -8.34 -1.90
C TYR A 24 -5.59 -7.64 -1.03
N ALA A 25 -4.30 -7.95 -1.19
CA ALA A 25 -3.22 -7.27 -0.51
C ALA A 25 -3.19 -5.77 -0.86
N ARG A 26 -3.26 -5.43 -2.16
CA ARG A 26 -3.34 -4.04 -2.63
C ARG A 26 -4.56 -3.32 -2.06
N ARG A 27 -5.75 -3.92 -2.13
CA ARG A 27 -6.98 -3.30 -1.60
C ARG A 27 -6.91 -3.09 -0.09
N ASN A 28 -6.34 -4.04 0.65
CA ASN A 28 -6.16 -3.90 2.10
C ASN A 28 -5.16 -2.79 2.43
N ARG A 29 -4.05 -2.67 1.66
CA ARG A 29 -3.10 -1.56 1.79
C ARG A 29 -3.76 -0.21 1.50
N MET A 30 -4.54 -0.09 0.43
CA MET A 30 -5.22 1.15 0.07
C MET A 30 -6.20 1.61 1.16
N ARG A 31 -7.01 0.69 1.70
CA ARG A 31 -7.88 1.00 2.85
C ARG A 31 -7.10 1.43 4.10
N TYR A 32 -5.93 0.84 4.32
CA TYR A 32 -5.09 1.20 5.46
C TYR A 32 -4.50 2.61 5.28
N ILE A 33 -4.05 2.96 4.08
CA ILE A 33 -3.59 4.32 3.75
C ILE A 33 -4.73 5.33 3.93
N ASP A 34 -5.92 5.04 3.39
CA ASP A 34 -7.10 5.91 3.54
C ASP A 34 -7.43 6.18 5.01
N HIS A 35 -7.29 5.15 5.87
CA HIS A 35 -7.52 5.31 7.30
C HIS A 35 -6.48 6.24 7.96
N LEU A 36 -5.19 6.08 7.62
CA LEU A 36 -4.12 6.93 8.14
C LEU A 36 -4.25 8.38 7.65
N LEU A 37 -4.60 8.58 6.37
CA LEU A 37 -4.88 9.90 5.81
C LEU A 37 -6.01 10.59 6.56
N ASN A 38 -7.11 9.90 6.83
CA ASN A 38 -8.22 10.47 7.60
C ASN A 38 -7.80 10.84 9.03
N GLU A 39 -6.98 10.02 9.71
CA GLU A 39 -6.45 10.39 11.04
C GLU A 39 -5.54 11.63 10.98
N LEU A 40 -4.67 11.72 9.98
CA LEU A 40 -3.79 12.89 9.76
C LEU A 40 -4.59 14.15 9.39
N GLU A 41 -5.62 14.02 8.57
CA GLU A 41 -6.48 15.13 8.18
C GLU A 41 -7.24 15.70 9.40
N MET A 42 -7.73 14.84 10.29
CA MET A 42 -8.32 15.27 11.57
C MET A 42 -7.33 16.03 12.45
N LEU A 43 -6.05 15.63 12.46
CA LEU A 43 -5.00 16.35 13.17
C LEU A 43 -4.70 17.70 12.51
N ASN A 44 -4.65 17.74 11.18
CA ASN A 44 -4.43 18.95 10.41
C ASN A 44 -5.56 19.97 10.62
N LEU A 45 -6.82 19.52 10.59
CA LEU A 45 -8.00 20.34 10.89
C LEU A 45 -8.00 20.88 12.33
N ALA A 46 -7.39 20.15 13.26
CA ALA A 46 -7.18 20.59 14.63
C ALA A 46 -5.91 21.45 14.81
N GLU A 47 -5.29 21.90 13.71
CA GLU A 47 -4.05 22.68 13.65
C GLU A 47 -2.85 22.00 14.35
N ARG A 48 -2.89 20.68 14.51
CA ARG A 48 -1.77 19.91 15.06
C ARG A 48 -0.75 19.65 13.96
N ARG A 49 0.47 20.10 14.20
CA ARG A 49 1.59 19.95 13.27
C ARG A 49 2.38 18.66 13.48
N ASP A 50 2.44 18.18 14.72
CA ASP A 50 3.24 17.01 15.09
C ASP A 50 2.50 15.71 14.81
N VAL A 51 3.21 14.74 14.22
CA VAL A 51 2.68 13.40 13.98
C VAL A 51 2.75 12.57 15.28
N PRO A 52 1.64 12.03 15.80
CA PRO A 52 1.66 11.14 16.95
C PRO A 52 2.49 9.88 16.71
N ASN A 53 3.20 9.40 17.74
CA ASN A 53 4.06 8.21 17.66
C ASN A 53 3.37 6.97 17.05
N ARG A 54 2.08 6.77 17.34
CA ARG A 54 1.30 5.67 16.74
C ARG A 54 1.26 5.78 15.22
N LEU A 55 1.00 6.97 14.67
CA LEU A 55 0.95 7.21 13.23
C LEU A 55 2.34 7.16 12.61
N SER A 56 3.37 7.67 13.29
CA SER A 56 4.76 7.55 12.85
C SER A 56 5.18 6.07 12.72
N THR A 57 4.86 5.23 13.71
CA THR A 57 5.13 3.78 13.64
C THR A 57 4.32 3.09 12.53
N ALA A 58 3.09 3.54 12.29
CA ALA A 58 2.27 3.03 11.20
C ALA A 58 2.86 3.36 9.82
N LEU A 59 3.36 4.59 9.64
CA LEU A 59 4.09 5.01 8.43
C LEU A 59 5.38 4.21 8.25
N ASP A 60 6.19 4.02 9.30
CA ASP A 60 7.43 3.23 9.22
C ASP A 60 7.19 1.80 8.71
N ARG A 61 6.12 1.15 9.18
CA ARG A 61 5.73 -0.18 8.70
C ARG A 61 5.34 -0.15 7.23
N LEU A 62 4.58 0.87 6.82
CA LEU A 62 4.10 1.01 5.46
C LEU A 62 5.26 1.27 4.48
N LEU A 63 6.24 2.07 4.89
CA LEU A 63 7.48 2.31 4.14
C LEU A 63 8.34 1.05 4.05
N THR A 64 8.44 0.27 5.12
CA THR A 64 9.17 -1.01 5.11
C THR A 64 8.54 -2.00 4.12
N ASP A 65 7.21 -2.03 4.04
CA ASP A 65 6.48 -2.92 3.14
C ASP A 65 6.50 -2.45 1.67
N CYS A 66 6.77 -1.16 1.44
CA CYS A 66 6.88 -0.53 0.13
C CYS A 66 8.36 -0.32 -0.21
N GLU A 67 9.04 -1.37 -0.71
CA GLU A 67 10.44 -1.33 -1.19
C GLU A 67 10.73 -0.20 -2.20
N SER A 68 9.69 0.41 -2.77
CA SER A 68 9.73 1.49 -3.77
C SER A 68 9.96 2.90 -3.19
N VAL A 69 9.82 3.11 -1.88
CA VAL A 69 10.01 4.44 -1.26
C VAL A 69 11.40 4.51 -0.64
N GLY A 70 12.44 4.50 -1.48
CA GLY A 70 13.83 4.50 -1.04
C GLY A 70 14.12 5.64 -0.06
N GLU A 71 14.75 5.33 1.09
CA GLU A 71 15.18 6.26 2.17
C GLU A 71 14.40 7.59 2.27
N ALA A 72 13.07 7.57 2.12
CA ALA A 72 12.30 8.79 2.24
C ALA A 72 12.49 9.32 3.65
N ALA A 73 12.86 10.60 3.74
CA ALA A 73 13.03 11.27 5.02
C ALA A 73 11.73 11.10 5.82
N ARG A 74 11.86 10.64 7.07
CA ARG A 74 10.69 10.49 7.95
C ARG A 74 9.96 11.84 8.00
N PRO A 75 8.65 11.86 7.73
CA PRO A 75 7.90 13.11 7.77
C PRO A 75 7.93 13.65 9.20
N ALA A 76 8.37 14.89 9.33
CA ALA A 76 8.45 15.60 10.61
C ALA A 76 7.10 16.24 10.95
N THR A 77 6.26 16.50 9.95
CA THR A 77 4.96 17.14 10.13
C THR A 77 3.80 16.31 9.60
N VAL A 78 2.59 16.62 10.08
CA VAL A 78 1.34 16.02 9.59
C VAL A 78 1.17 16.22 8.08
N VAL A 79 1.52 17.39 7.56
CA VAL A 79 1.43 17.68 6.12
C VAL A 79 2.39 16.81 5.32
N GLU A 80 3.65 16.73 5.72
CA GLU A 80 4.64 15.86 5.07
C GLU A 80 4.23 14.38 5.13
N ALA A 81 3.60 13.95 6.23
CA ALA A 81 3.09 12.59 6.36
C ALA A 81 1.92 12.32 5.41
N MET A 82 1.04 13.30 5.20
CA MET A 82 -0.05 13.19 4.22
C MET A 82 0.50 13.13 2.79
N ASP A 83 1.41 14.02 2.43
CA ASP A 83 2.04 14.05 1.10
C ASP A 83 2.70 12.71 0.77
N LEU A 84 3.46 12.16 1.71
CA LEU A 84 4.09 10.84 1.57
C LEU A 84 3.07 9.72 1.37
N LEU A 85 1.96 9.73 2.11
CA LEU A 85 0.91 8.72 1.95
C LEU A 85 0.21 8.83 0.58
N TYR A 86 0.04 10.04 0.04
CA TYR A 86 -0.48 10.24 -1.31
C TYR A 86 0.49 9.69 -2.37
N GLU A 87 1.79 9.92 -2.24
CA GLU A 87 2.79 9.34 -3.15
C GLU A 87 2.75 7.81 -3.15
N ILE A 88 2.62 7.20 -1.97
CA ILE A 88 2.53 5.74 -1.85
C ILE A 88 1.21 5.23 -2.45
N GLN A 89 0.10 5.93 -2.22
CA GLN A 89 -1.19 5.59 -2.80
C GLN A 89 -1.15 5.66 -4.32
N ASP A 90 -0.52 6.69 -4.88
CA ASP A 90 -0.32 6.86 -6.32
C ASP A 90 0.57 5.74 -6.88
N GLY A 91 1.69 5.41 -6.24
CA GLY A 91 2.52 4.26 -6.63
C GLY A 91 1.76 2.93 -6.61
N LEU A 92 0.87 2.75 -5.64
CA LEU A 92 -0.04 1.61 -5.60
C LEU A 92 -1.08 1.65 -6.73
N MET A 93 -1.51 2.82 -7.20
CA MET A 93 -2.43 2.96 -8.34
C MET A 93 -1.79 2.45 -9.64
N PHE A 94 -0.53 2.80 -9.89
CA PHE A 94 0.21 2.47 -11.13
C PHE A 94 0.74 1.03 -11.20
N THR A 95 0.77 0.29 -10.08
CA THR A 95 1.22 -1.12 -10.04
C THR A 95 0.08 -2.10 -10.33
N SER A 96 -0.75 -1.82 -11.35
CA SER A 96 -1.84 -2.72 -11.73
C SER A 96 -1.32 -4.00 -12.38
N PRO A 97 -1.81 -5.18 -11.95
CA PRO A 97 -1.48 -6.45 -12.61
C PRO A 97 -2.12 -6.59 -14.02
N GLU A 98 -2.72 -5.52 -14.54
CA GLU A 98 -3.23 -5.43 -15.92
C GLU A 98 -2.18 -4.85 -16.90
N ASP A 99 -1.04 -4.37 -16.41
CA ASP A 99 0.05 -3.83 -17.23
C ASP A 99 1.12 -4.88 -17.65
N ASP A 100 0.86 -6.18 -17.45
CA ASP A 100 1.71 -7.32 -17.89
C ASP A 100 0.92 -8.42 -18.63
#